data_AF-A0A6A4H0F9-F1
#
_entry.id   AF-A0A6A4H0F9-F1
#
_cell.length_a   1.000
_cell.length_b   1.000
_cell.length_c   1.000
_cell.angle_alpha   90.00
_cell.angle_beta   90.00
_cell.angle_gamma   90.00
#
_symmetry.space_group_name_H-M   'P 1'
#
loop_
_entity.id
_entity.type
_entity.pdbx_description
1 polymer ?
#
loop_
_entity_poly.entity_id
_entity_poly.type
_entity_poly.pdbx_seq_one_letter_code
_entity_poly.pdbx_strand_id
1 'polypeptide(L)'
;ALSLEKRAQLRSEEKKRLHARAVTLYQQYQELNDSVIHGLRQVFQEVAAEYRQETGKVVKIHHTTLRNLLKGGRHLAVSNAEKSWLTSEETEVVISYAL
;
A
#
# COMPACT_ATOMS: atom_id res chain seq x y z
N ALA A 1 24.13 8.10 -5.20
CA ALA A 1 23.29 6.99 -4.70
C ALA A 1 22.14 7.57 -3.87
N LEU A 2 20.90 7.09 -4.01
CA LEU A 2 19.76 7.57 -3.21
C LEU A 2 20.00 7.36 -1.70
N SER A 3 19.63 8.34 -0.87
CA SER A 3 19.69 8.25 0.59
C SER A 3 18.87 7.06 1.13
N LEU A 4 19.24 6.56 2.32
CA LEU A 4 18.55 5.44 2.96
C LEU A 4 17.06 5.73 3.17
N GLU A 5 16.74 6.97 3.53
CA GLU A 5 15.39 7.47 3.76
C GLU A 5 14.57 7.46 2.46
N LYS A 6 15.15 7.96 1.36
CA LYS A 6 14.45 7.99 0.08
C LYS A 6 14.14 6.58 -0.42
N ARG A 7 15.04 5.62 -0.20
CA ARG A 7 14.79 4.20 -0.48
C ARG A 7 13.69 3.62 0.40
N ALA A 8 13.61 3.99 1.68
CA ALA A 8 12.56 3.55 2.57
C ALA A 8 11.18 4.11 2.16
N GLN A 9 11.14 5.37 1.74
CA GLN A 9 9.92 6.01 1.23
C GLN A 9 9.41 5.31 -0.03
N LEU A 10 10.29 5.05 -1.01
CA LEU A 10 9.94 4.32 -2.22
C LEU A 10 9.37 2.93 -1.93
N ARG A 11 9.97 2.17 -1.00
CA ARG A 11 9.43 0.87 -0.57
C ARG A 11 8.05 0.97 0.07
N SER A 12 7.81 2.03 0.85
CA SER A 12 6.51 2.28 1.47
C SER A 12 5.43 2.59 0.43
N GLU A 13 5.75 3.45 -0.54
CA GLU A 13 4.86 3.79 -1.66
C GLU A 13 4.55 2.57 -2.53
N GLU A 14 5.57 1.78 -2.88
CA GLU A 14 5.42 0.54 -3.62
C GLU A 14 4.48 -0.43 -2.91
N LYS A 15 4.63 -0.60 -1.59
CA LYS A 15 3.74 -1.44 -0.79
C LYS A 15 2.30 -0.93 -0.77
N LYS A 16 2.08 0.40 -0.72
CA LYS A 16 0.73 0.99 -0.81
C LYS A 16 0.09 0.71 -2.16
N ARG A 17 0.83 0.81 -3.26
CA ARG A 17 0.33 0.49 -4.62
C ARG A 17 -0.15 -0.96 -4.71
N LEU A 18 0.62 -1.89 -4.15
CA LEU A 18 0.22 -3.30 -4.10
C LEU A 18 -1.04 -3.54 -3.28
N HIS A 19 -1.21 -2.85 -2.15
CA HIS A 19 -2.45 -2.92 -1.39
C HIS A 19 -3.65 -2.39 -2.18
N ALA A 20 -3.49 -1.26 -2.88
CA ALA A 20 -4.55 -0.69 -3.71
C ALA A 20 -4.97 -1.66 -4.83
N ARG A 21 -4.00 -2.24 -5.55
CA ARG A 21 -4.24 -3.26 -6.59
C ARG A 21 -5.02 -4.45 -6.02
N ALA A 22 -4.65 -4.94 -4.84
CA ALA A 22 -5.34 -6.05 -4.18
C ALA A 22 -6.77 -5.70 -3.76
N VAL A 23 -7.04 -4.46 -3.33
CA VAL A 23 -8.41 -3.99 -3.02
C VAL A 23 -9.25 -3.98 -4.29
N THR A 24 -8.73 -3.41 -5.38
CA THR A 24 -9.44 -3.33 -6.67
C THR A 24 -9.78 -4.71 -7.20
N LEU A 25 -8.82 -5.65 -7.20
CA LEU A 25 -9.06 -7.03 -7.65
C LEU A 25 -10.12 -7.73 -6.80
N TYR A 26 -10.06 -7.57 -5.48
CA TYR A 26 -11.07 -8.17 -4.60
C TYR A 26 -12.47 -7.61 -4.86
N GLN A 27 -12.60 -6.30 -5.09
CA GLN A 27 -13.88 -5.67 -5.43
C GLN A 27 -14.41 -6.19 -6.78
N GLN A 28 -13.55 -6.34 -7.79
CA GLN A 28 -13.92 -6.93 -9.08
C GLN A 28 -14.46 -8.36 -8.93
N TYR A 29 -13.80 -9.20 -8.11
CA TYR A 29 -14.30 -10.55 -7.83
C TYR A 29 -15.67 -10.54 -7.13
N GLN A 30 -15.94 -9.57 -6.27
CA GLN A 30 -17.25 -9.43 -5.63
C GLN A 30 -18.34 -9.02 -6.63
N GLU A 31 -18.03 -8.14 -7.59
CA GLU A 31 -18.98 -7.68 -8.60
C GLU A 31 -19.31 -8.75 -9.64
N LEU A 32 -18.33 -9.57 -10.00
CA LEU A 32 -18.49 -10.64 -10.99
C LEU A 32 -19.40 -11.79 -10.50
N ASN A 33 -19.78 -11.81 -9.22
CA ASN A 33 -20.53 -12.91 -8.59
C ASN A 33 -19.96 -14.28 -8.99
N ASP A 34 -18.63 -14.36 -9.01
CA ASP A 34 -17.97 -15.56 -9.49
C ASP A 34 -18.29 -16.73 -8.57
N SER A 35 -18.55 -17.90 -9.15
CA SER A 35 -18.90 -19.12 -8.42
C SER A 35 -17.77 -19.58 -7.49
N VAL A 36 -16.56 -19.10 -7.76
CA VAL A 36 -15.37 -19.30 -6.93
C VAL A 36 -15.25 -18.15 -5.94
N ILE A 37 -15.44 -18.43 -4.65
CA ILE A 37 -15.23 -17.44 -3.58
C ILE A 37 -13.72 -17.19 -3.44
N HIS A 38 -13.21 -16.12 -4.05
CA HIS A 38 -11.84 -15.68 -3.87
C HIS A 38 -11.66 -15.08 -2.46
N GLY A 39 -11.07 -15.86 -1.56
CA GLY A 39 -10.73 -15.37 -0.23
C GLY A 39 -9.65 -14.27 -0.29
N LEU A 40 -9.66 -13.34 0.66
CA LEU A 40 -8.67 -12.25 0.77
C LEU A 40 -7.21 -12.74 0.72
N ARG A 41 -6.94 -13.96 1.21
CA ARG A 41 -5.61 -14.56 1.17
C ARG A 41 -5.20 -14.95 -0.26
N GLN A 42 -6.14 -15.44 -1.06
CA GLN A 42 -5.90 -15.88 -2.43
C GLN A 42 -5.63 -14.68 -3.34
N VAL A 43 -6.51 -13.66 -3.32
CA VAL A 43 -6.30 -12.41 -4.07
C VAL A 43 -4.94 -11.79 -3.75
N PHE A 44 -4.54 -11.86 -2.48
CA PHE A 44 -3.24 -11.38 -2.08
C PHE A 44 -2.08 -12.19 -2.68
N GLN A 45 -2.18 -13.53 -2.71
CA GLN A 45 -1.17 -14.38 -3.31
C GLN A 45 -1.05 -14.16 -4.82
N GLU A 46 -2.17 -13.92 -5.50
CA GLU A 46 -2.19 -13.58 -6.93
C GLU A 46 -1.43 -12.28 -7.20
N VAL A 47 -1.76 -11.20 -6.48
CA VAL A 47 -1.04 -9.92 -6.60
C VAL A 47 0.45 -10.04 -6.28
N ALA A 48 0.80 -10.82 -5.26
CA ALA A 48 2.20 -11.03 -4.89
C ALA A 48 2.96 -11.86 -5.94
N ALA A 49 2.29 -12.84 -6.56
CA ALA A 49 2.85 -13.65 -7.64
C ALA A 49 3.05 -12.80 -8.90
N GLU A 50 2.04 -12.02 -9.30
CA GLU A 50 2.12 -11.08 -10.43
C GLU A 50 3.25 -10.09 -10.25
N TYR A 51 3.33 -9.42 -9.09
CA TYR A 51 4.40 -8.47 -8.81
C TYR A 51 5.79 -9.13 -8.84
N ARG A 52 5.90 -10.38 -8.36
CA ARG A 52 7.16 -11.14 -8.44
C ARG A 52 7.52 -11.48 -9.88
N GLN A 53 6.56 -11.81 -10.73
CA GLN A 53 6.79 -12.04 -12.15
C GLN A 53 7.24 -10.76 -12.86
N GLU A 54 6.59 -9.63 -12.56
CA GLU A 54 6.87 -8.32 -13.17
C GLU A 54 8.25 -7.77 -12.75
N THR A 55 8.63 -7.91 -11.47
CA THR A 55 9.78 -7.19 -10.90
C THR A 55 10.92 -8.09 -10.41
N GLY A 56 10.68 -9.40 -10.31
CA GLY A 56 11.59 -10.36 -9.67
C GLY A 56 11.66 -10.24 -8.14
N LYS A 57 10.94 -9.31 -7.52
CA LYS A 57 11.02 -9.04 -6.08
C LYS A 57 9.92 -9.74 -5.29
N VAL A 58 10.24 -10.12 -4.05
CA VAL A 58 9.28 -10.70 -3.11
C VAL A 58 8.87 -9.62 -2.11
N VAL A 59 7.56 -9.39 -1.97
CA VAL A 59 7.02 -8.46 -0.97
C VAL A 59 6.22 -9.24 0.07
N LYS A 60 6.55 -9.02 1.34
CA LYS A 60 5.73 -9.49 2.47
C LYS A 60 4.63 -8.47 2.76
N ILE A 61 3.41 -8.84 2.40
CA ILE A 61 2.18 -8.12 2.75
C ILE A 61 1.24 -9.11 3.44
N HIS A 62 0.42 -8.60 4.36
CA HIS A 62 -0.52 -9.40 5.15
C HIS A 62 -1.97 -9.14 4.69
N HIS A 63 -2.73 -10.23 4.54
CA HIS A 63 -4.16 -10.20 4.21
C HIS A 63 -5.02 -9.45 5.24
N THR A 64 -4.54 -9.32 6.48
CA THR A 64 -5.20 -8.52 7.54
C THR A 64 -5.23 -7.04 7.18
N THR A 65 -4.18 -6.53 6.53
CA THR A 65 -4.14 -5.15 6.04
C THR A 65 -5.24 -4.92 5.00
N LEU A 66 -5.43 -5.87 4.08
CA LEU A 66 -6.47 -5.79 3.06
C LEU A 66 -7.87 -5.77 3.70
N ARG A 67 -8.13 -6.65 4.67
CA ARG A 67 -9.38 -6.67 5.44
C ARG A 67 -9.66 -5.32 6.10
N ASN A 68 -8.63 -4.70 6.69
CA ASN A 68 -8.78 -3.41 7.34
C ASN A 68 -9.09 -2.31 6.34
N LEU A 69 -8.40 -2.27 5.19
CA LEU A 69 -8.65 -1.30 4.12
C LEU A 69 -10.08 -1.42 3.55
N LEU A 70 -10.55 -2.64 3.31
CA LEU A 70 -11.91 -2.89 2.83
C LEU A 70 -13.00 -2.45 3.83
N LYS A 71 -12.68 -2.46 5.13
CA LYS A 71 -13.57 -1.94 6.20
C LYS A 71 -13.50 -0.42 6.36
N GLY A 72 -12.84 0.30 5.45
CA GLY A 72 -12.64 1.76 5.53
C GLY A 72 -11.44 2.17 6.40
N GLY A 73 -10.57 1.22 6.77
CA GLY A 73 -9.32 1.51 7.45
C GLY A 73 -8.37 2.33 6.56
N ARG A 74 -7.56 3.19 7.17
CA ARG A 74 -6.59 4.04 6.48
C ARG A 74 -5.17 3.53 6.68
N HIS A 75 -4.29 3.81 5.72
CA HIS A 75 -2.86 3.57 5.91
C HIS A 75 -2.30 4.45 7.03
N LEU A 76 -1.34 3.93 7.79
CA LEU A 76 -0.66 4.68 8.86
C LEU A 76 -0.12 6.03 8.40
N ALA A 77 0.43 6.11 7.19
CA ALA A 77 0.92 7.38 6.64
C ALA A 77 -0.19 8.44 6.53
N VAL A 78 -1.41 8.05 6.15
CA VAL A 78 -2.56 8.96 6.05
C VAL A 78 -3.04 9.34 7.45
N SER A 79 -3.18 8.36 8.35
CA SER A 79 -3.58 8.62 9.73
C SER A 79 -2.56 9.50 10.48
N ASN A 80 -1.28 9.40 10.15
CA ASN A 80 -0.23 10.23 10.74
C ASN A 80 -0.22 11.63 10.12
N ALA A 81 -0.44 11.76 8.81
CA ALA A 81 -0.56 13.06 8.15
C ALA A 81 -1.72 13.89 8.72
N GLU A 82 -2.86 13.28 9.00
CA GLU A 82 -4.00 13.96 9.66
C GLU A 82 -3.69 14.45 11.08
N LYS A 83 -2.76 13.78 11.77
CA LYS A 83 -2.32 14.12 13.12
C LYS A 83 -1.03 14.93 13.13
N SER A 84 -0.54 15.31 11.95
CA SER A 84 0.72 16.00 11.80
C SER A 84 0.66 17.36 12.48
N TRP A 85 1.73 17.75 13.16
CA TRP A 85 1.87 19.09 13.71
C TRP A 85 2.16 20.14 12.64
N LEU A 86 2.65 19.71 11.48
CA LEU A 86 2.97 20.57 10.36
C LEU A 86 2.01 20.28 9.21
N THR A 87 1.55 21.35 8.56
CA THR A 87 0.94 21.27 7.23
C THR A 87 1.97 20.79 6.21
N SER A 88 1.49 20.38 5.03
CA SER A 88 2.38 19.95 3.94
C SER A 88 3.36 21.05 3.54
N GLU A 89 2.89 22.30 3.48
CA GLU A 89 3.70 23.47 3.15
C GLU A 89 4.78 23.73 4.22
N GLU A 90 4.39 23.72 5.50
CA GLU A 90 5.34 23.89 6.61
C GLU A 90 6.37 22.75 6.66
N THR A 91 5.95 21.53 6.32
CA THR A 91 6.86 20.38 6.24
C THR A 91 7.95 20.62 5.19
N GLU A 92 7.60 21.15 4.01
CA GLU A 92 8.58 21.47 2.97
C GLU A 92 9.55 22.58 3.42
N VAL A 93 9.04 23.61 4.10
CA VAL A 93 9.88 24.68 4.68
C VAL A 93 10.89 24.12 5.68
N VAL A 94 10.45 23.28 6.62
CA VAL A 94 11.32 22.66 7.62
C VAL A 94 12.36 21.74 6.97
N ILE A 95 11.96 20.92 5.98
CA ILE A 95 12.89 20.06 5.25
C ILE A 95 13.95 20.90 4.53
N SER A 96 13.55 21.99 3.87
CA SER A 96 14.48 22.87 3.15
C SER A 96 15.47 23.57 4.08
N TYR A 97 15.06 23.92 5.30
CA TYR A 97 15.94 24.54 6.29
C TYR A 97 16.97 23.56 6.88
N ALA A 98 16.63 22.28 6.98
CA ALA A 98 17.48 21.25 7.59
C ALA A 98 18.49 20.60 6.63
N LEU A 99 18.42 20.89 5.33
CA LEU A 99 19.30 20.38 4.27
C LEU A 99 20.37 21.40 3.88
#